data_AF-A0A953QRL9-F1
#
_entry.id   AF-A0A953QRL9-F1
#
_cell.length_a   1.000
_cell.length_b   1.000
_cell.length_c   1.000
_cell.angle_alpha   90.00
_cell.angle_beta   90.00
_cell.angle_gamma   90.00
#
_symmetry.space_group_name_H-M   'P 1'
#
loop_
_entity.id
_entity.type
_entity.pdbx_description
1 polymer ?
#
loop_
_entity_poly.entity_id
_entity_poly.type
_entity_poly.pdbx_seq_one_letter_code
_entity_poly.pdbx_strand_id
1 'polypeptide(L)'
;MHSGRSDIVTREVSLQRLLTAYILAGLLFMLLPGTFLGVWNLLSISSTHTVASLSPAWLQAHGHAQIFGWIGTFILGIGFYSLSKMGNLPPFAVSRGWASFAIWTGGVLLRWTVNITAWQWRVALPASAVLELAAFLIFFRTVSRHRPQPATGNTTRSRQPWMLVVVGSTVGFLASLIANLGVAAYVVVIGKGPAVPVALDQRLLMLPTWGFLVPAVWGFNARWLPRFLGLKTPDGRRLYAALFVAWASVGAMLSGAAILSTALLPVAALLAILALHVFEPSVQPAKVNGVHSTFPLFVRGAYAWLMIAAALSVAAALADREGGIWGASRHALTVGFLSTMVFAIGQRILPAFCGARVLFSKNLMFASLALLNLGCALRVGSEIPAYEGYFRQAWSVLPISAVVELTAVTLFAINLVLTFLRPPAHLMHGLNTP
;
A
#
# COMPACT_ATOMS: atom_id res chain seq x y z
N MET A 1 -25.87 -6.06 33.12
CA MET A 1 -25.86 -6.15 31.63
C MET A 1 -25.72 -4.80 30.92
N HIS A 2 -26.20 -3.67 31.47
CA HIS A 2 -26.09 -2.35 30.82
C HIS A 2 -24.65 -1.78 30.73
N SER A 3 -23.78 -2.00 31.73
CA SER A 3 -22.40 -1.44 31.69
C SER A 3 -21.52 -2.07 30.59
N GLY A 4 -21.63 -3.39 30.38
CA GLY A 4 -20.83 -4.11 29.38
C GLY A 4 -21.12 -3.70 27.92
N ARG A 5 -22.34 -3.27 27.61
CA ARG A 5 -22.70 -2.78 26.25
C ARG A 5 -22.15 -1.37 26.00
N SER A 6 -22.15 -0.51 27.01
CA SER A 6 -21.57 0.83 26.95
C SER A 6 -20.05 0.78 26.70
N ASP A 7 -19.34 -0.13 27.37
CA ASP A 7 -17.90 -0.29 27.22
C ASP A 7 -17.49 -0.74 25.81
N ILE A 8 -18.27 -1.64 25.20
CA ILE A 8 -18.03 -2.11 23.82
C ILE A 8 -18.18 -0.96 22.82
N VAL A 9 -19.25 -0.16 22.96
CA VAL A 9 -19.50 0.98 22.06
C VAL A 9 -18.40 2.04 22.20
N THR A 10 -18.05 2.40 23.44
CA THR A 10 -16.96 3.35 23.71
C THR A 10 -15.65 2.89 23.09
N ARG A 11 -15.29 1.61 23.25
CA ARG A 11 -14.06 1.04 22.66
C ARG A 11 -14.10 1.03 21.14
N GLU A 12 -15.24 0.70 20.53
CA GLU A 12 -15.38 0.76 19.07
C GLU A 12 -15.17 2.19 18.57
N VAL A 13 -15.78 3.19 19.19
CA VAL A 13 -15.58 4.61 18.85
C VAL A 13 -14.11 5.01 19.00
N SER A 14 -13.43 4.59 20.08
CA SER A 14 -12.00 4.85 20.25
C SER A 14 -11.14 4.23 19.13
N LEU A 15 -11.46 3.00 18.69
CA LEU A 15 -10.76 2.35 17.58
C LEU A 15 -11.07 3.01 16.22
N GLN A 16 -12.30 3.53 16.03
CA GLN A 16 -12.64 4.31 14.83
C GLN A 16 -11.86 5.64 14.79
N ARG A 17 -11.72 6.33 15.92
CA ARG A 17 -10.90 7.54 16.04
C ARG A 17 -9.42 7.24 15.78
N LEU A 18 -8.91 6.17 16.37
CA LEU A 18 -7.55 5.71 16.13
C LEU A 18 -7.32 5.41 14.64
N LEU A 19 -8.20 4.63 14.01
CA LEU A 19 -8.13 4.36 12.57
C LEU A 19 -8.13 5.66 11.77
N THR A 20 -9.01 6.60 12.10
CA THR A 20 -9.08 7.90 11.41
C THR A 20 -7.73 8.63 11.49
N ALA A 21 -7.06 8.62 12.64
CA ALA A 21 -5.72 9.21 12.79
C ALA A 21 -4.66 8.51 11.91
N TYR A 22 -4.65 7.17 11.85
CA TYR A 22 -3.78 6.43 10.92
C TYR A 22 -4.06 6.80 9.46
N ILE A 23 -5.33 6.89 9.06
CA ILE A 23 -5.67 7.25 7.68
C ILE A 23 -5.26 8.69 7.37
N LEU A 24 -5.51 9.65 8.26
CA LEU A 24 -5.11 11.05 8.05
C LEU A 24 -3.58 11.20 7.98
N ALA A 25 -2.84 10.52 8.85
CA ALA A 25 -1.37 10.51 8.78
C ALA A 25 -0.86 9.86 7.48
N GLY A 26 -1.48 8.75 7.05
CA GLY A 26 -1.13 8.11 5.78
C GLY A 26 -1.43 9.00 4.57
N LEU A 27 -2.52 9.77 4.59
CA LEU A 27 -2.82 10.76 3.54
C LEU A 27 -1.80 11.90 3.52
N LEU A 28 -1.34 12.35 4.69
CA LEU A 28 -0.26 13.34 4.80
C LEU A 28 1.03 12.80 4.17
N PHE A 29 1.45 11.59 4.55
CA PHE A 29 2.64 10.93 3.97
C PHE A 29 2.52 10.69 2.47
N MET A 30 1.33 10.32 1.99
CA MET A 30 1.07 10.16 0.55
C MET A 30 1.26 11.50 -0.19
N LEU A 31 0.68 12.59 0.31
CA LEU A 31 0.68 13.87 -0.40
C LEU A 31 2.04 14.56 -0.38
N LEU A 32 2.59 14.86 0.80
CA LEU A 32 3.76 15.76 0.90
C LEU A 32 5.09 15.00 0.87
N PRO A 33 5.42 14.15 1.86
CA PRO A 33 6.68 13.42 1.87
C PRO A 33 6.81 12.43 0.70
N GLY A 34 5.68 11.90 0.24
CA GLY A 34 5.56 11.02 -0.91
C GLY A 34 5.45 11.79 -2.22
N THR A 35 4.23 12.03 -2.71
CA THR A 35 3.98 12.41 -4.11
C THR A 35 4.58 13.76 -4.46
N PHE A 36 4.49 14.77 -3.59
CA PHE A 36 5.09 16.09 -3.85
C PHE A 36 6.61 15.98 -4.02
N LEU A 37 7.31 15.25 -3.13
CA LEU A 37 8.75 14.99 -3.30
C LEU A 37 9.03 14.19 -4.60
N GLY A 38 8.15 13.25 -4.95
CA GLY A 38 8.25 12.50 -6.22
C GLY A 38 8.14 13.40 -7.45
N VAL A 39 7.20 14.34 -7.45
CA VAL A 39 7.04 15.34 -8.52
C VAL A 39 8.28 16.23 -8.59
N TRP A 40 8.78 16.71 -7.45
CA TRP A 40 9.99 17.51 -7.40
C TRP A 40 11.21 16.77 -7.97
N ASN A 41 11.40 15.52 -7.56
CA ASN A 41 12.44 14.64 -8.08
C ASN A 41 12.31 14.49 -9.59
N LEU A 42 11.11 14.24 -10.11
CA LEU A 42 10.90 14.02 -11.54
C LEU A 42 11.08 15.30 -12.37
N LEU A 43 10.70 16.46 -11.84
CA LEU A 43 10.98 17.76 -12.46
C LEU A 43 12.49 17.98 -12.61
N SER A 44 13.27 17.71 -11.56
CA SER A 44 14.74 17.84 -11.56
C SER A 44 15.42 16.87 -12.54
N ILE A 45 14.97 15.61 -12.55
CA ILE A 45 15.45 14.60 -13.50
C ILE A 45 15.13 15.03 -14.93
N SER A 46 13.91 15.51 -15.18
CA SER A 46 13.46 15.91 -16.51
C SER A 46 14.15 17.19 -16.98
N SER A 47 14.45 18.15 -16.11
CA SER A 47 15.17 19.37 -16.51
C SER A 47 16.61 19.12 -16.92
N THR A 48 17.21 18.03 -16.42
CA THR A 48 18.60 17.65 -16.70
C THR A 48 18.71 16.48 -17.69
N HIS A 49 17.58 15.89 -18.10
CA HIS A 49 17.50 14.66 -18.90
C HIS A 49 18.40 13.53 -18.38
N THR A 50 18.54 13.41 -17.06
CA THR A 50 19.33 12.34 -16.44
C THR A 50 18.87 12.09 -15.01
N VAL A 51 18.89 10.82 -14.60
CA VAL A 51 18.63 10.42 -13.21
C VAL A 51 19.85 10.66 -12.32
N ALA A 52 21.05 10.73 -12.91
CA ALA A 52 22.31 10.82 -12.19
C ALA A 52 22.48 12.12 -11.38
N SER A 53 21.70 13.16 -11.71
CA SER A 53 21.71 14.45 -11.01
C SER A 53 20.97 14.42 -9.66
N LEU A 54 20.08 13.44 -9.45
CA LEU A 54 19.27 13.34 -8.24
C LEU A 54 19.98 12.54 -7.15
N SER A 55 19.91 13.04 -5.90
CA SER A 55 20.38 12.27 -4.73
C SER A 55 19.59 10.95 -4.58
N PRO A 56 20.26 9.78 -4.55
CA PRO A 56 19.59 8.51 -4.29
C PRO A 56 18.83 8.49 -2.96
N ALA A 57 19.31 9.26 -1.96
CA ALA A 57 18.64 9.38 -0.68
C ALA A 57 17.25 10.02 -0.81
N TRP A 58 17.08 10.99 -1.72
CA TRP A 58 15.80 11.66 -1.97
C TRP A 58 14.81 10.75 -2.70
N LEU A 59 15.29 9.93 -3.63
CA LEU A 59 14.47 8.90 -4.27
C LEU A 59 13.98 7.87 -3.24
N GLN A 60 14.85 7.46 -2.32
CA GLN A 60 14.51 6.55 -1.23
C GLN A 60 13.56 7.20 -0.21
N ALA A 61 13.72 8.49 0.11
CA ALA A 61 12.79 9.22 0.98
C ALA A 61 11.37 9.18 0.44
N HIS A 62 11.22 9.49 -0.85
CA HIS A 62 9.94 9.41 -1.56
C HIS A 62 9.35 7.99 -1.50
N GLY A 63 10.13 6.98 -1.89
CA GLY A 63 9.67 5.58 -1.90
C GLY A 63 9.26 5.08 -0.52
N HIS A 64 10.04 5.41 0.52
CA HIS A 64 9.76 5.02 1.90
C HIS A 64 8.48 5.68 2.44
N ALA A 65 8.26 6.96 2.10
CA ALA A 65 7.03 7.68 2.43
C ALA A 65 5.79 7.05 1.76
N GLN A 66 5.89 6.62 0.50
CA GLN A 66 4.77 5.97 -0.20
C GLN A 66 4.46 4.57 0.36
N ILE A 67 5.50 3.75 0.58
CA ILE A 67 5.33 2.36 1.00
C ILE A 67 4.95 2.28 2.49
N PHE A 68 5.78 2.83 3.38
CA PHE A 68 5.60 2.69 4.82
C PHE A 68 4.77 3.85 5.39
N GLY A 69 5.04 5.07 4.95
CA GLY A 69 4.32 6.26 5.43
C GLY A 69 2.85 6.28 5.03
N TRP A 70 2.52 5.97 3.79
CA TRP A 70 1.14 5.92 3.34
C TRP A 70 0.51 4.54 3.54
N ILE A 71 0.89 3.54 2.73
CA ILE A 71 0.18 2.26 2.69
C ILE A 71 0.41 1.47 3.99
N GLY A 72 1.63 1.46 4.53
CA GLY A 72 1.96 0.84 5.81
C GLY A 72 1.11 1.40 6.96
N THR A 73 1.00 2.72 7.06
CA THR A 73 0.14 3.39 8.05
C THR A 73 -1.33 3.01 7.89
N PHE A 74 -1.85 2.94 6.66
CA PHE A 74 -3.23 2.47 6.41
C PHE A 74 -3.43 1.03 6.90
N ILE A 75 -2.52 0.13 6.55
CA ILE A 75 -2.61 -1.30 6.90
C ILE A 75 -2.58 -1.49 8.42
N LEU A 76 -1.68 -0.80 9.14
CA LEU A 76 -1.62 -0.86 10.60
C LEU A 76 -2.91 -0.36 11.24
N GLY A 77 -3.43 0.79 10.78
CA GLY A 77 -4.69 1.35 11.27
C GLY A 77 -5.86 0.39 11.05
N ILE A 78 -6.01 -0.16 9.84
CA ILE A 78 -7.05 -1.14 9.51
C ILE A 78 -6.89 -2.41 10.37
N GLY A 79 -5.66 -2.87 10.59
CA GLY A 79 -5.37 -4.03 11.42
C GLY A 79 -5.79 -3.83 12.87
N PHE A 80 -5.47 -2.68 13.49
CA PHE A 80 -5.96 -2.35 14.83
C PHE A 80 -7.49 -2.23 14.88
N TYR A 81 -8.11 -1.58 13.89
CA TYR A 81 -9.56 -1.48 13.82
C TYR A 81 -10.25 -2.85 13.67
N SER A 82 -9.64 -3.79 12.95
CA SER A 82 -10.19 -5.12 12.75
C SER A 82 -10.43 -5.88 14.07
N LEU A 83 -9.70 -5.52 15.14
CA LEU A 83 -9.90 -6.07 16.47
C LEU A 83 -11.27 -5.71 17.08
N SER A 84 -11.86 -4.59 16.69
CA SER A 84 -13.24 -4.22 17.09
C SER A 84 -14.27 -5.28 16.69
N LYS A 85 -13.96 -6.08 15.66
CA LYS A 85 -14.86 -7.12 15.14
C LYS A 85 -14.53 -8.52 15.68
N MET A 86 -13.58 -8.66 16.60
CA MET A 86 -13.06 -9.95 17.08
C MET A 86 -13.44 -10.30 18.53
N GLY A 87 -14.48 -9.67 19.07
CA GLY A 87 -15.09 -10.05 20.35
C GLY A 87 -14.35 -9.47 21.55
N ASN A 88 -13.41 -10.21 22.13
CA ASN A 88 -12.80 -9.85 23.42
C ASN A 88 -11.50 -9.05 23.23
N LEU A 89 -11.63 -7.73 23.18
CA LEU A 89 -10.52 -6.79 23.12
C LEU A 89 -9.89 -6.59 24.50
N PRO A 90 -8.56 -6.65 24.63
CA PRO A 90 -7.90 -6.41 25.91
C PRO A 90 -8.00 -4.92 26.24
N PRO A 91 -7.99 -4.53 27.53
CA PRO A 91 -8.09 -3.13 27.94
C PRO A 91 -7.02 -2.22 27.30
N PHE A 92 -5.83 -2.76 27.08
CA PHE A 92 -4.68 -2.03 26.53
C PHE A 92 -4.64 -1.94 25.00
N ALA A 93 -5.61 -2.49 24.25
CA ALA A 93 -5.54 -2.48 22.79
C ALA A 93 -5.57 -1.07 22.20
N VAL A 94 -6.39 -0.19 22.78
CA VAL A 94 -6.50 1.21 22.33
C VAL A 94 -5.21 1.98 22.65
N SER A 95 -4.68 1.84 23.87
CA SER A 95 -3.44 2.52 24.27
C SER A 95 -2.23 2.03 23.48
N ARG A 96 -2.10 0.72 23.25
CA ARG A 96 -1.07 0.17 22.35
C ARG A 96 -1.24 0.63 20.92
N GLY A 97 -2.48 0.80 20.46
CA GLY A 97 -2.78 1.36 19.15
C GLY A 97 -2.25 2.78 18.97
N TRP A 98 -2.45 3.66 19.97
CA TRP A 98 -1.91 5.02 19.99
C TRP A 98 -0.39 5.08 20.17
N ALA A 99 0.18 4.23 21.04
CA ALA A 99 1.63 4.13 21.18
C ALA A 99 2.30 3.68 19.88
N SER A 100 1.75 2.63 19.25
CA SER A 100 2.20 2.17 17.93
C SER A 100 2.06 3.28 16.87
N PHE A 101 1.01 4.10 16.94
CA PHE A 101 0.79 5.19 15.98
C PHE A 101 1.89 6.25 16.09
N ALA A 102 2.17 6.72 17.31
CA ALA A 102 3.19 7.74 17.55
C ALA A 102 4.60 7.24 17.18
N ILE A 103 4.94 6.01 17.58
CA ILE A 103 6.24 5.41 17.27
C ILE A 103 6.39 5.18 15.76
N TRP A 104 5.35 4.67 15.09
CA TRP A 104 5.38 4.41 13.65
C TRP A 104 5.54 5.71 12.85
N THR A 105 4.66 6.68 13.09
CA THR A 105 4.67 7.96 12.35
C THR A 105 5.93 8.77 12.64
N GLY A 106 6.43 8.75 13.88
CA GLY A 106 7.71 9.33 14.25
C GLY A 106 8.89 8.65 13.56
N GLY A 107 8.91 7.31 13.50
CA GLY A 107 9.93 6.54 12.80
C GLY A 107 9.98 6.85 11.30
N VAL A 108 8.85 6.78 10.62
CA VAL A 108 8.76 7.10 9.17
C VAL A 108 9.14 8.55 8.89
N LEU A 109 8.66 9.50 9.70
CA LEU A 109 9.01 10.91 9.54
C LEU A 109 10.52 11.13 9.73
N LEU A 110 11.12 10.51 10.76
CA LEU A 110 12.55 10.56 11.00
C LEU A 110 13.33 9.97 9.81
N ARG A 111 12.90 8.83 9.27
CA ARG A 111 13.49 8.21 8.08
C ARG A 111 13.46 9.18 6.89
N TRP A 112 12.31 9.81 6.63
CA TRP A 112 12.18 10.79 5.56
C TRP A 112 13.10 11.99 5.78
N THR A 113 13.07 12.62 6.96
CA THR A 113 13.90 13.78 7.31
C THR A 113 15.39 13.49 7.16
N VAL A 114 15.85 12.33 7.64
CA VAL A 114 17.26 11.94 7.56
C VAL A 114 17.70 11.76 6.11
N ASN A 115 16.87 11.16 5.27
CA ASN A 115 17.19 10.96 3.87
C ASN A 115 17.28 12.29 3.09
N ILE A 116 16.46 13.28 3.40
CA ILE A 116 16.48 14.57 2.68
C ILE A 116 17.54 15.54 3.21
N THR A 117 17.84 15.52 4.52
CA THR A 117 18.76 16.48 5.16
C THR A 117 20.15 15.92 5.45
N ALA A 118 20.30 14.59 5.47
CA ALA A 118 21.46 13.88 6.01
C ALA A 118 21.82 14.25 7.47
N TRP A 119 20.90 14.91 8.20
CA TRP A 119 21.17 15.35 9.56
C TRP A 119 21.37 14.16 10.49
N GLN A 120 22.53 14.11 11.15
CA GLN A 120 22.94 13.06 12.09
C GLN A 120 22.63 11.65 11.57
N TRP A 121 22.78 11.43 10.26
CA TRP A 121 22.25 10.25 9.60
C TRP A 121 22.79 8.94 10.17
N ARG A 122 24.01 8.93 10.72
CA ARG A 122 24.60 7.75 11.38
C ARG A 122 23.83 7.27 12.61
N VAL A 123 23.10 8.15 13.27
CA VAL A 123 22.27 7.83 14.46
C VAL A 123 20.80 7.80 14.07
N ALA A 124 20.36 8.81 13.34
CA ALA A 124 18.95 9.02 13.06
C ALA A 124 18.38 7.99 12.07
N LEU A 125 19.19 7.49 11.12
CA LEU A 125 18.78 6.43 10.20
C LEU A 125 18.47 5.09 10.92
N PRO A 126 19.39 4.48 11.71
CA PRO A 126 19.08 3.25 12.43
C PRO A 126 17.99 3.48 13.49
N ALA A 127 17.96 4.65 14.15
CA ALA A 127 16.88 4.99 15.08
C ALA A 127 15.51 4.94 14.40
N SER A 128 15.37 5.50 13.19
CA SER A 128 14.11 5.44 12.43
C SER A 128 13.66 4.00 12.16
N ALA A 129 14.57 3.12 11.75
CA ALA A 129 14.27 1.72 11.49
C ALA A 129 13.90 0.93 12.77
N VAL A 130 14.55 1.24 13.90
CA VAL A 130 14.20 0.67 15.21
C VAL A 130 12.79 1.10 15.62
N LEU A 131 12.43 2.37 15.44
CA LEU A 131 11.09 2.88 15.76
C LEU A 131 10.03 2.17 14.90
N GLU A 132 10.22 2.08 13.58
CA GLU A 132 9.30 1.38 12.68
C GLU A 132 9.10 -0.10 13.07
N LEU A 133 10.20 -0.82 13.34
CA LEU A 133 10.14 -2.22 13.78
C LEU A 133 9.45 -2.34 15.14
N ALA A 134 9.77 -1.49 16.11
CA ALA A 134 9.16 -1.52 17.45
C ALA A 134 7.65 -1.28 17.39
N ALA A 135 7.19 -0.30 16.61
CA ALA A 135 5.78 -0.07 16.37
C ALA A 135 5.10 -1.29 15.75
N PHE A 136 5.71 -1.88 14.73
CA PHE A 136 5.18 -3.10 14.13
C PHE A 136 5.12 -4.27 15.13
N LEU A 137 6.11 -4.44 16.00
CA LEU A 137 6.09 -5.50 17.02
C LEU A 137 4.98 -5.27 18.06
N ILE A 138 4.71 -4.02 18.43
CA ILE A 138 3.55 -3.66 19.28
C ILE A 138 2.25 -4.06 18.58
N PHE A 139 2.10 -3.69 17.30
CA PHE A 139 0.97 -4.07 16.47
C PHE A 139 0.82 -5.59 16.38
N PHE A 140 1.88 -6.30 15.97
CA PHE A 140 1.89 -7.73 15.75
C PHE A 140 1.55 -8.51 17.02
N ARG A 141 2.14 -8.13 18.16
CA ARG A 141 1.82 -8.72 19.47
C ARG A 141 0.38 -8.45 19.88
N THR A 142 -0.15 -7.28 19.55
CA THR A 142 -1.52 -6.91 19.89
C THR A 142 -2.51 -7.67 19.01
N VAL A 143 -2.30 -7.79 17.70
CA VAL A 143 -3.22 -8.50 16.81
C VAL A 143 -3.13 -10.02 16.94
N SER A 144 -1.92 -10.58 17.05
CA SER A 144 -1.71 -12.04 17.08
C SER A 144 -2.23 -12.72 18.35
N ARG A 145 -2.32 -11.99 19.47
CA ARG A 145 -2.80 -12.53 20.75
C ARG A 145 -4.33 -12.57 20.86
N HIS A 146 -5.07 -12.00 19.91
CA HIS A 146 -6.53 -11.96 19.95
C HIS A 146 -7.10 -12.91 18.92
N ARG A 147 -7.47 -14.11 19.38
CA ARG A 147 -8.28 -15.04 18.60
C ARG A 147 -9.76 -14.69 18.79
N PRO A 148 -10.58 -14.71 17.72
CA PRO A 148 -12.02 -14.60 17.88
C PRO A 148 -12.51 -15.70 18.82
N GLN A 149 -13.38 -15.36 19.77
CA GLN A 149 -14.08 -16.36 20.58
C GLN A 149 -14.85 -17.29 19.62
N PRO A 150 -14.73 -18.62 19.75
CA PRO A 150 -15.54 -19.52 18.97
C PRO A 150 -17.02 -19.24 19.26
N ALA A 151 -17.79 -19.00 18.21
CA ALA A 151 -19.25 -19.11 18.34
C ALA A 151 -19.54 -20.55 18.80
N THR A 152 -20.40 -20.67 19.81
CA THR A 152 -20.80 -21.95 20.39
C THR A 152 -21.19 -22.93 19.28
N GLY A 153 -20.48 -24.07 19.20
CA GLY A 153 -20.86 -25.22 18.37
C GLY A 153 -20.04 -25.51 17.10
N ASN A 154 -18.99 -24.75 16.75
CA ASN A 154 -18.18 -25.08 15.56
C ASN A 154 -16.68 -25.22 15.90
N THR A 155 -16.25 -26.46 16.16
CA THR A 155 -14.92 -26.83 16.68
C THR A 155 -13.81 -26.86 15.63
N THR A 156 -14.14 -26.80 14.33
CA THR A 156 -13.15 -26.87 13.24
C THR A 156 -13.38 -25.78 12.20
N ARG A 157 -13.11 -24.52 12.54
CA ARG A 157 -13.05 -23.47 11.52
C ARG A 157 -11.72 -23.59 10.76
N SER A 158 -11.73 -24.32 9.64
CA SER A 158 -10.64 -24.28 8.67
C SER A 158 -10.29 -22.81 8.36
N ARG A 159 -9.02 -22.44 8.47
CA ARG A 159 -8.57 -21.07 8.21
C ARG A 159 -8.88 -20.75 6.75
N GLN A 160 -9.82 -19.84 6.51
CA GLN A 160 -10.19 -19.38 5.17
C GLN A 160 -8.92 -18.90 4.41
N PRO A 161 -8.78 -19.23 3.12
CA PRO A 161 -7.53 -18.98 2.38
C PRO A 161 -7.02 -17.55 2.44
N TRP A 162 -7.93 -16.58 2.38
CA TRP A 162 -7.60 -15.17 2.49
C TRP A 162 -6.85 -14.82 3.79
N MET A 163 -7.17 -15.47 4.92
CA MET A 163 -6.52 -15.20 6.21
C MET A 163 -5.07 -15.65 6.21
N LEU A 164 -4.78 -16.83 5.67
CA LEU A 164 -3.42 -17.35 5.60
C LEU A 164 -2.54 -16.50 4.69
N VAL A 165 -3.10 -15.97 3.61
CA VAL A 165 -2.39 -15.06 2.70
C VAL A 165 -2.10 -13.73 3.38
N VAL A 166 -3.05 -13.17 4.15
CA VAL A 166 -2.81 -11.97 4.97
C VAL A 166 -1.75 -12.21 6.05
N VAL A 167 -1.74 -13.40 6.67
CA VAL A 167 -0.69 -13.79 7.62
C VAL A 167 0.66 -13.87 6.92
N GLY A 168 0.75 -14.50 5.75
CA GLY A 168 1.96 -14.51 4.93
C GLY A 168 2.44 -13.09 4.60
N SER A 169 1.55 -12.25 4.07
CA SER A 169 1.84 -10.83 3.84
C SER A 169 2.38 -10.11 5.09
N THR A 170 1.83 -10.40 6.27
CA THR A 170 2.29 -9.83 7.56
C THR A 170 3.71 -10.31 7.92
N VAL A 171 4.06 -11.56 7.61
CA VAL A 171 5.43 -12.07 7.74
C VAL A 171 6.37 -11.34 6.76
N GLY A 172 5.93 -11.11 5.52
CA GLY A 172 6.68 -10.30 4.56
C GLY A 172 6.89 -8.85 5.01
N PHE A 173 5.90 -8.26 5.69
CA PHE A 173 6.04 -6.93 6.29
C PHE A 173 7.11 -6.93 7.39
N LEU A 174 7.07 -7.90 8.30
CA LEU A 174 8.11 -8.07 9.33
C LEU A 174 9.51 -8.23 8.71
N ALA A 175 9.63 -9.09 7.69
CA ALA A 175 10.89 -9.29 6.97
C ALA A 175 11.39 -7.99 6.32
N SER A 176 10.49 -7.18 5.77
CA SER A 176 10.82 -5.85 5.22
C SER A 176 11.40 -4.91 6.27
N LEU A 177 10.82 -4.89 7.48
CA LEU A 177 11.28 -4.03 8.58
C LEU A 177 12.60 -4.51 9.20
N ILE A 178 12.78 -5.82 9.32
CA ILE A 178 14.07 -6.41 9.75
C ILE A 178 15.16 -6.09 8.74
N ALA A 179 14.87 -6.23 7.43
CA ALA A 179 15.80 -5.87 6.38
C ALA A 179 16.10 -4.36 6.36
N ASN A 180 15.08 -3.51 6.61
CA ASN A 180 15.28 -2.06 6.74
C ASN A 180 16.22 -1.71 7.91
N LEU A 181 16.06 -2.36 9.06
CA LEU A 181 16.99 -2.20 10.19
C LEU A 181 18.41 -2.71 9.87
N GLY A 182 18.51 -3.89 9.25
CA GLY A 182 19.80 -4.46 8.86
C GLY A 182 20.54 -3.57 7.85
N VAL A 183 19.84 -3.06 6.84
CA VAL A 183 20.46 -2.17 5.84
C VAL A 183 20.77 -0.79 6.42
N ALA A 184 19.97 -0.27 7.35
CA ALA A 184 20.29 0.95 8.07
C ALA A 184 21.60 0.79 8.87
N ALA A 185 21.76 -0.32 9.61
CA ALA A 185 23.00 -0.61 10.33
C ALA A 185 24.20 -0.76 9.39
N TYR A 186 24.02 -1.45 8.26
CA TYR A 186 25.05 -1.59 7.23
C TYR A 186 25.49 -0.22 6.66
N VAL A 187 24.54 0.63 6.26
CA VAL A 187 24.82 1.96 5.70
C VAL A 187 25.52 2.86 6.70
N VAL A 188 25.24 2.76 8.00
CA VAL A 188 25.94 3.55 9.04
C VAL A 188 27.43 3.23 9.09
N VAL A 189 27.79 1.95 8.92
CA VAL A 189 29.18 1.49 9.01
C VAL A 189 29.95 1.82 7.74
N ILE A 190 29.39 1.52 6.57
CA ILE A 190 30.15 1.57 5.31
C ILE A 190 29.76 2.74 4.39
N GLY A 191 28.65 3.40 4.66
CA GLY A 191 28.05 4.41 3.79
C GLY A 191 28.75 5.76 3.88
N LYS A 192 28.69 6.50 2.78
CA LYS A 192 29.11 7.91 2.73
C LYS A 192 27.95 8.88 3.05
N GLY A 193 26.72 8.37 3.10
CA GLY A 193 25.50 9.11 3.38
C GLY A 193 24.33 8.17 3.67
N PRO A 194 23.10 8.70 3.88
CA PRO A 194 21.93 7.91 4.27
C PRO A 194 21.36 7.00 3.17
N ALA A 195 21.88 7.09 1.95
CA ALA A 195 21.40 6.32 0.82
C ALA A 195 21.88 4.86 0.89
N VAL A 196 20.95 3.93 0.71
CA VAL A 196 21.27 2.53 0.41
C VAL A 196 21.85 2.44 -1.01
N PRO A 197 22.91 1.66 -1.27
CA PRO A 197 23.43 1.47 -2.62
C PRO A 197 22.37 0.93 -3.59
N VAL A 198 22.31 1.46 -4.81
CA VAL A 198 21.23 1.19 -5.79
C VAL A 198 20.98 -0.30 -6.03
N ALA A 199 22.04 -1.09 -6.24
CA ALA A 199 21.91 -2.53 -6.48
C ALA A 199 21.33 -3.29 -5.28
N LEU A 200 21.68 -2.87 -4.05
CA LEU A 200 21.13 -3.46 -2.83
C LEU A 200 19.68 -3.01 -2.62
N ASP A 201 19.39 -1.73 -2.82
CA ASP A 201 18.05 -1.15 -2.71
C ASP A 201 17.07 -1.85 -3.67
N GLN A 202 17.46 -2.04 -4.93
CA GLN A 202 16.64 -2.76 -5.91
C GLN A 202 16.25 -4.17 -5.46
N ARG A 203 17.18 -4.91 -4.85
CA ARG A 203 16.89 -6.25 -4.33
C ARG A 203 15.97 -6.19 -3.13
N LEU A 204 16.22 -5.26 -2.21
CA LEU A 204 15.45 -5.11 -0.98
C LEU A 204 14.01 -4.64 -1.25
N LEU A 205 13.76 -3.87 -2.30
CA LEU A 205 12.42 -3.42 -2.70
C LEU A 205 11.46 -4.58 -3.00
N MET A 206 11.95 -5.79 -3.30
CA MET A 206 11.09 -6.97 -3.48
C MET A 206 10.36 -7.38 -2.19
N LEU A 207 10.95 -7.14 -1.02
CA LEU A 207 10.32 -7.46 0.26
C LEU A 207 9.04 -6.65 0.51
N PRO A 208 9.07 -5.30 0.53
CA PRO A 208 7.87 -4.52 0.79
C PRO A 208 6.85 -4.63 -0.35
N THR A 209 7.28 -4.85 -1.60
CA THR A 209 6.35 -4.96 -2.73
C THR A 209 5.75 -6.37 -2.84
N TRP A 210 6.53 -7.36 -3.25
CA TRP A 210 6.08 -8.72 -3.55
C TRP A 210 6.05 -9.65 -2.32
N GLY A 211 6.81 -9.35 -1.26
CA GLY A 211 6.72 -10.07 0.00
C GLY A 211 5.55 -9.63 0.87
N PHE A 212 5.20 -8.33 0.82
CA PHE A 212 4.20 -7.71 1.69
C PHE A 212 2.97 -7.18 0.93
N LEU A 213 3.08 -6.05 0.22
CA LEU A 213 1.93 -5.28 -0.25
C LEU A 213 1.08 -6.01 -1.29
N VAL A 214 1.72 -6.67 -2.26
CA VAL A 214 1.02 -7.42 -3.31
C VAL A 214 0.24 -8.61 -2.70
N PRO A 215 0.84 -9.47 -1.86
CA PRO A 215 0.11 -10.47 -1.09
C PRO A 215 -0.99 -9.89 -0.18
N ALA A 216 -0.80 -8.71 0.41
CA ALA A 216 -1.82 -8.05 1.24
C ALA A 216 -3.09 -7.80 0.42
N VAL A 217 -2.92 -7.21 -0.77
CA VAL A 217 -4.01 -6.95 -1.71
C VAL A 217 -4.70 -8.25 -2.10
N TRP A 218 -3.94 -9.29 -2.46
CA TRP A 218 -4.53 -10.59 -2.83
C TRP A 218 -5.34 -11.21 -1.70
N GLY A 219 -4.81 -11.20 -0.48
CA GLY A 219 -5.49 -11.68 0.71
C GLY A 219 -6.78 -10.90 0.98
N PHE A 220 -6.75 -9.58 1.03
CA PHE A 220 -7.97 -8.80 1.25
C PHE A 220 -8.98 -8.94 0.11
N ASN A 221 -8.53 -8.99 -1.14
CA ASN A 221 -9.40 -9.17 -2.30
C ASN A 221 -10.07 -10.54 -2.35
N ALA A 222 -9.41 -11.60 -1.86
CA ALA A 222 -10.05 -12.90 -1.68
C ALA A 222 -11.27 -12.83 -0.73
N ARG A 223 -11.29 -11.89 0.22
CA ARG A 223 -12.45 -11.63 1.08
C ARG A 223 -13.47 -10.65 0.45
N TRP A 224 -12.98 -9.65 -0.27
CA TRP A 224 -13.79 -8.49 -0.67
C TRP A 224 -14.38 -8.58 -2.07
N LEU A 225 -13.65 -9.06 -3.07
CA LEU A 225 -14.13 -9.08 -4.45
C LEU A 225 -15.41 -9.90 -4.66
N PRO A 226 -15.59 -11.08 -4.01
CA PRO A 226 -16.86 -11.79 -4.09
C PRO A 226 -18.05 -10.96 -3.58
N ARG A 227 -17.82 -10.08 -2.60
CA ARG A 227 -18.88 -9.26 -1.97
C ARG A 227 -19.11 -7.92 -2.66
N PHE A 228 -18.06 -7.31 -3.21
CA PHE A 228 -18.12 -5.97 -3.78
C PHE A 228 -18.31 -5.99 -5.29
N LEU A 229 -17.64 -6.91 -5.99
CA LEU A 229 -17.73 -7.05 -7.44
C LEU A 229 -18.65 -8.21 -7.85
N GLY A 230 -19.13 -9.00 -6.89
CA GLY A 230 -19.96 -10.17 -7.17
C GLY A 230 -19.20 -11.27 -7.91
N LEU A 231 -17.89 -11.40 -7.68
CA LEU A 231 -17.08 -12.46 -8.28
C LEU A 231 -17.32 -13.82 -7.60
N LYS A 232 -16.90 -14.89 -8.27
CA LYS A 232 -16.87 -16.23 -7.68
C LYS A 232 -16.00 -16.27 -6.41
N THR A 233 -16.30 -17.22 -5.54
CA THR A 233 -15.46 -17.51 -4.37
C THR A 233 -14.05 -17.89 -4.81
N PRO A 234 -12.98 -17.37 -4.17
CA PRO A 234 -11.63 -17.62 -4.65
C PRO A 234 -11.19 -19.09 -4.55
N ASP A 235 -10.36 -19.51 -5.49
CA ASP A 235 -9.63 -20.79 -5.41
C ASP A 235 -8.46 -20.66 -4.43
N GLY A 236 -8.60 -21.28 -3.27
CA GLY A 236 -7.58 -21.26 -2.22
C GLY A 236 -6.25 -21.89 -2.64
N ARG A 237 -6.26 -22.98 -3.42
CA ARG A 237 -5.03 -23.68 -3.83
C ARG A 237 -4.19 -22.79 -4.75
N ARG A 238 -4.83 -22.20 -5.76
CA ARG A 238 -4.16 -21.25 -6.67
C ARG A 238 -3.66 -20.02 -5.93
N LEU A 239 -4.42 -19.53 -4.94
CA LEU A 239 -4.01 -18.38 -4.14
C LEU A 239 -2.78 -18.67 -3.26
N TYR A 240 -2.69 -19.86 -2.67
CA TYR A 240 -1.48 -20.29 -1.96
C TYR A 240 -0.29 -20.49 -2.89
N ALA A 241 -0.52 -21.07 -4.07
CA ALA A 241 0.51 -21.19 -5.09
C ALA A 241 1.04 -19.81 -5.52
N ALA A 242 0.15 -18.83 -5.73
CA ALA A 242 0.54 -17.45 -6.04
C ALA A 242 1.44 -16.84 -4.96
N LEU A 243 1.08 -17.01 -3.69
CA LEU A 243 1.89 -16.55 -2.55
C LEU A 243 3.26 -17.24 -2.51
N PHE A 244 3.29 -18.56 -2.67
CA PHE A 244 4.54 -19.33 -2.68
C PHE A 244 5.47 -18.88 -3.81
N VAL A 245 4.95 -18.74 -5.03
CA VAL A 245 5.73 -18.29 -6.18
C VAL A 245 6.24 -16.85 -5.99
N ALA A 246 5.43 -15.96 -5.42
CA ALA A 246 5.86 -14.61 -5.06
C ALA A 246 7.02 -14.63 -4.04
N TRP A 247 6.94 -15.47 -3.01
CA TRP A 247 8.04 -15.62 -2.04
C TRP A 247 9.30 -16.26 -2.61
N ALA A 248 9.15 -17.26 -3.49
CA ALA A 248 10.27 -17.82 -4.24
C ALA A 248 10.94 -16.75 -5.10
N SER A 249 10.15 -15.88 -5.74
CA SER A 249 10.67 -14.73 -6.50
C SER A 249 11.43 -13.74 -5.60
N VAL A 250 10.90 -13.40 -4.41
CA VAL A 250 11.59 -12.56 -3.43
C VAL A 250 12.91 -13.20 -3.00
N GLY A 251 12.90 -14.49 -2.64
CA GLY A 251 14.10 -15.24 -2.28
C GLY A 251 15.14 -15.23 -3.39
N ALA A 252 14.75 -15.51 -4.62
CA ALA A 252 15.62 -15.48 -5.79
C ALA A 252 16.28 -14.10 -5.98
N MET A 253 15.52 -12.99 -5.85
CA MET A 253 16.11 -11.65 -5.97
C MET A 253 17.13 -11.37 -4.86
N LEU A 254 16.79 -11.72 -3.62
CA LEU A 254 17.68 -11.52 -2.48
C LEU A 254 18.98 -12.32 -2.60
N SER A 255 18.92 -13.51 -3.21
CA SER A 255 20.08 -14.34 -3.54
C SER A 255 20.85 -13.87 -4.79
N GLY A 256 20.40 -12.81 -5.47
CA GLY A 256 21.03 -12.27 -6.67
C GLY A 256 20.62 -12.93 -7.99
N ALA A 257 19.70 -13.90 -7.96
CA ALA A 257 19.14 -14.56 -9.15
C ALA A 257 18.02 -13.72 -9.77
N ALA A 258 18.36 -12.52 -10.27
CA ALA A 258 17.39 -11.53 -10.75
C ALA A 258 16.50 -12.05 -11.90
N ILE A 259 17.07 -12.75 -12.89
CA ILE A 259 16.31 -13.30 -14.03
C ILE A 259 15.27 -14.33 -13.56
N LEU A 260 15.67 -15.24 -12.67
CA LEU A 260 14.74 -16.22 -12.10
C LEU A 260 13.64 -15.52 -11.31
N SER A 261 14.01 -14.53 -10.49
CA SER A 261 13.06 -13.75 -9.72
C SER A 261 12.00 -13.09 -10.60
N THR A 262 12.42 -12.36 -11.63
CA THR A 262 11.48 -11.64 -12.50
C THR A 262 10.65 -12.57 -13.36
N ALA A 263 11.20 -13.71 -13.81
CA ALA A 263 10.43 -14.73 -14.54
C ALA A 263 9.29 -15.35 -13.71
N LEU A 264 9.46 -15.45 -12.37
CA LEU A 264 8.43 -15.96 -11.47
C LEU A 264 7.30 -14.95 -11.21
N LEU A 265 7.53 -13.64 -11.40
CA LEU A 265 6.53 -12.61 -11.09
C LEU A 265 5.25 -12.69 -11.94
N PRO A 266 5.32 -12.83 -13.29
CA PRO A 266 4.11 -13.02 -14.10
C PRO A 266 3.34 -14.27 -13.71
N VAL A 267 4.04 -15.35 -13.33
CA VAL A 267 3.41 -16.60 -12.88
C VAL A 267 2.65 -16.37 -11.58
N ALA A 268 3.25 -15.71 -10.59
CA ALA A 268 2.58 -15.37 -9.35
C ALA A 268 1.34 -14.48 -9.57
N ALA A 269 1.47 -13.45 -10.41
CA ALA A 269 0.37 -12.55 -10.76
C ALA A 269 -0.77 -13.28 -11.48
N LEU A 270 -0.45 -14.13 -12.46
CA LEU A 270 -1.45 -14.93 -13.19
C LEU A 270 -2.18 -15.90 -12.25
N LEU A 271 -1.46 -16.60 -11.38
CA LEU A 271 -2.06 -17.49 -10.39
C LEU A 271 -3.03 -16.73 -9.47
N ALA A 272 -2.67 -15.52 -9.02
CA ALA A 272 -3.54 -14.69 -8.21
C ALA A 272 -4.79 -14.21 -8.98
N ILE A 273 -4.63 -13.80 -10.24
CA ILE A 273 -5.75 -13.38 -11.11
C ILE A 273 -6.74 -14.52 -11.33
N LEU A 274 -6.23 -15.71 -11.63
CA LEU A 274 -7.03 -16.93 -11.81
C LEU A 274 -7.68 -17.38 -10.50
N ALA A 275 -6.97 -17.27 -9.37
CA ALA A 275 -7.52 -17.61 -8.06
C ALA A 275 -8.69 -16.70 -7.66
N LEU A 276 -8.59 -15.41 -8.01
CA LEU A 276 -9.57 -14.39 -7.64
C LEU A 276 -10.66 -14.17 -8.69
N HIS A 277 -10.58 -14.88 -9.83
CA HIS A 277 -11.53 -14.78 -10.94
C HIS A 277 -11.70 -13.34 -11.46
N VAL A 278 -10.61 -12.56 -11.46
CA VAL A 278 -10.65 -11.09 -11.65
C VAL A 278 -11.28 -10.70 -12.99
N PHE A 279 -10.93 -11.42 -14.06
CA PHE A 279 -11.41 -11.13 -15.42
C PHE A 279 -12.62 -11.96 -15.84
N GLU A 280 -13.11 -12.86 -15.00
CA GLU A 280 -14.32 -13.63 -15.30
C GLU A 280 -15.58 -12.76 -15.15
N PRO A 281 -16.70 -13.13 -15.79
CA PRO A 281 -17.99 -12.48 -15.54
C PRO A 281 -18.38 -12.55 -14.06
N SER A 282 -18.90 -11.44 -13.53
CA SER A 282 -19.44 -11.43 -12.17
C SER A 282 -20.68 -12.32 -12.08
N VAL A 283 -20.78 -13.14 -11.03
CA VAL A 283 -21.95 -13.99 -10.75
C VAL A 283 -23.09 -13.22 -10.09
N GLN A 284 -22.81 -12.03 -9.57
CA GLN A 284 -23.78 -11.12 -8.96
C GLN A 284 -23.46 -9.67 -9.35
N PRO A 285 -24.43 -8.75 -9.36
CA PRO A 285 -24.17 -7.34 -9.62
C PRO A 285 -23.18 -6.74 -8.61
N ALA A 286 -22.29 -5.87 -9.09
CA ALA A 286 -21.37 -5.16 -8.22
C ALA A 286 -22.13 -4.20 -7.28
N LYS A 287 -21.71 -4.14 -6.02
CA LYS A 287 -22.32 -3.26 -5.01
C LYS A 287 -21.76 -1.85 -5.17
N VAL A 288 -22.47 -0.99 -5.90
CA VAL A 288 -22.04 0.39 -6.20
C VAL A 288 -22.64 1.45 -5.24
N ASN A 289 -23.48 1.06 -4.29
CA ASN A 289 -24.04 1.99 -3.31
C ASN A 289 -22.93 2.69 -2.52
N GLY A 290 -23.05 4.02 -2.42
CA GLY A 290 -22.11 4.90 -1.72
C GLY A 290 -20.80 5.20 -2.47
N VAL A 291 -20.57 4.64 -3.66
CA VAL A 291 -19.34 4.83 -4.47
C VAL A 291 -19.68 5.09 -5.95
N HIS A 292 -18.68 5.42 -6.77
CA HIS A 292 -18.89 5.60 -8.21
C HIS A 292 -19.12 4.26 -8.93
N SER A 293 -19.97 4.24 -9.95
CA SER A 293 -20.37 3.00 -10.66
C SER A 293 -19.22 2.32 -11.40
N THR A 294 -18.19 3.08 -11.81
CA THR A 294 -17.03 2.56 -12.54
C THR A 294 -15.95 1.91 -11.65
N PHE A 295 -16.09 1.93 -10.33
CA PHE A 295 -15.07 1.34 -9.44
C PHE A 295 -14.72 -0.14 -9.74
N PRO A 296 -15.65 -1.01 -10.19
CA PRO A 296 -15.29 -2.39 -10.55
C PRO A 296 -14.31 -2.48 -11.72
N LEU A 297 -14.40 -1.54 -12.67
CA LEU A 297 -13.51 -1.48 -13.83
C LEU A 297 -12.09 -1.13 -13.40
N PHE A 298 -11.93 -0.15 -12.50
CA PHE A 298 -10.62 0.21 -11.97
C PHE A 298 -9.98 -0.91 -11.15
N VAL A 299 -10.78 -1.69 -10.41
CA VAL A 299 -10.26 -2.89 -9.70
C VAL A 299 -9.71 -3.92 -10.69
N ARG A 300 -10.41 -4.19 -11.80
CA ARG A 300 -9.91 -5.08 -12.86
C ARG A 300 -8.69 -4.50 -13.56
N GLY A 301 -8.70 -3.20 -13.86
CA GLY A 301 -7.58 -2.46 -14.45
C GLY A 301 -6.32 -2.52 -13.59
N ALA A 302 -6.45 -2.47 -12.26
CA ALA A 302 -5.31 -2.63 -11.35
C ALA A 302 -4.60 -3.99 -11.56
N TYR A 303 -5.34 -5.09 -11.78
CA TYR A 303 -4.72 -6.39 -12.08
C TYR A 303 -4.11 -6.47 -13.48
N ALA A 304 -4.60 -5.67 -14.44
CA ALA A 304 -3.90 -5.51 -15.72
C ALA A 304 -2.55 -4.80 -15.49
N TRP A 305 -2.52 -3.75 -14.67
CA TRP A 305 -1.28 -3.10 -14.26
C TRP A 305 -0.32 -4.03 -13.52
N LEU A 306 -0.83 -4.96 -12.68
CA LEU A 306 0.00 -5.98 -12.04
C LEU A 306 0.72 -6.86 -13.06
N MET A 307 0.03 -7.28 -14.13
CA MET A 307 0.64 -8.07 -15.21
C MET A 307 1.64 -7.24 -16.02
N ILE A 308 1.32 -5.98 -16.33
CA ILE A 308 2.24 -5.05 -17.00
C ILE A 308 3.50 -4.85 -16.17
N ALA A 309 3.37 -4.60 -14.86
CA ALA A 309 4.49 -4.44 -13.95
C ALA A 309 5.40 -5.68 -13.94
N ALA A 310 4.80 -6.87 -13.85
CA ALA A 310 5.54 -8.14 -13.85
C ALA A 310 6.25 -8.40 -15.19
N ALA A 311 5.60 -8.11 -16.32
CA ALA A 311 6.22 -8.23 -17.65
C ALA A 311 7.38 -7.23 -17.82
N LEU A 312 7.19 -5.98 -17.38
CA LEU A 312 8.26 -4.98 -17.39
C LEU A 312 9.41 -5.36 -16.47
N SER A 313 9.17 -6.04 -15.34
CA SER A 313 10.25 -6.57 -14.50
C SER A 313 11.10 -7.61 -15.25
N VAL A 314 10.47 -8.49 -16.04
CA VAL A 314 11.21 -9.44 -16.90
C VAL A 314 12.03 -8.70 -17.94
N ALA A 315 11.41 -7.77 -18.67
CA ALA A 315 12.11 -6.94 -19.65
C ALA A 315 13.28 -6.18 -19.01
N ALA A 316 13.10 -5.67 -17.80
CA ALA A 316 14.11 -4.91 -17.11
C ALA A 316 15.32 -5.77 -16.71
N ALA A 317 15.11 -7.01 -16.28
CA ALA A 317 16.19 -7.94 -15.99
C ALA A 317 17.02 -8.35 -17.23
N LEU A 318 16.46 -8.20 -18.43
CA LEU A 318 17.08 -8.65 -19.69
C LEU A 318 17.68 -7.50 -20.50
N ALA A 319 17.10 -6.29 -20.44
CA ALA A 319 17.37 -5.25 -21.41
C ALA A 319 17.50 -3.82 -20.82
N ASP A 320 17.27 -3.62 -19.53
CA ASP A 320 17.39 -2.29 -18.92
C ASP A 320 18.86 -1.86 -18.85
N ARG A 321 19.15 -0.65 -19.35
CA ARG A 321 20.51 -0.09 -19.33
C ARG A 321 20.59 1.14 -18.44
N GLU A 322 19.58 1.99 -18.49
CA GLU A 322 19.59 3.31 -17.86
C GLU A 322 18.56 3.44 -16.71
N GLY A 323 17.90 2.33 -16.33
CA GLY A 323 16.93 2.31 -15.25
C GLY A 323 15.49 2.57 -15.68
N GLY A 324 15.22 2.84 -16.96
CA GLY A 324 13.91 3.26 -17.47
C GLY A 324 12.83 2.19 -17.33
N ILE A 325 13.18 0.94 -17.66
CA ILE A 325 12.27 -0.22 -17.58
C ILE A 325 12.05 -0.61 -16.12
N TRP A 326 13.08 -0.59 -15.28
CA TRP A 326 12.91 -0.81 -13.84
C TRP A 326 12.07 0.28 -13.18
N GLY A 327 12.23 1.54 -13.57
CA GLY A 327 11.42 2.67 -13.10
C GLY A 327 9.96 2.52 -13.48
N ALA A 328 9.70 2.20 -14.75
CA ALA A 328 8.36 1.99 -15.29
C ALA A 328 7.66 0.77 -14.67
N SER A 329 8.38 -0.35 -14.50
CA SER A 329 7.87 -1.54 -13.81
C SER A 329 7.43 -1.21 -12.37
N ARG A 330 8.23 -0.42 -11.65
CA ARG A 330 7.91 0.02 -10.29
C ARG A 330 6.68 0.92 -10.26
N HIS A 331 6.54 1.90 -11.17
CA HIS A 331 5.34 2.74 -11.23
C HIS A 331 4.09 1.96 -11.63
N ALA A 332 4.18 1.05 -12.59
CA ALA A 332 3.08 0.15 -12.94
C ALA A 332 2.61 -0.66 -11.71
N LEU A 333 3.54 -1.11 -10.87
CA LEU A 333 3.21 -1.84 -9.65
C LEU A 333 2.63 -0.93 -8.55
N THR A 334 3.32 0.16 -8.22
CA THR A 334 2.99 0.99 -7.06
C THR A 334 1.82 1.93 -7.34
N VAL A 335 1.78 2.56 -8.52
CA VAL A 335 0.70 3.47 -8.92
C VAL A 335 -0.42 2.67 -9.60
N GLY A 336 -0.08 1.97 -10.68
CA GLY A 336 -1.05 1.25 -11.52
C GLY A 336 -1.83 0.17 -10.76
N PHE A 337 -1.14 -0.69 -10.01
CA PHE A 337 -1.79 -1.74 -9.21
C PHE A 337 -2.15 -1.30 -7.78
N LEU A 338 -1.14 -1.01 -6.94
CA LEU A 338 -1.36 -0.81 -5.50
C LEU A 338 -2.21 0.44 -5.21
N SER A 339 -1.85 1.59 -5.79
CA SER A 339 -2.56 2.85 -5.55
C SER A 339 -3.96 2.83 -6.14
N THR A 340 -4.15 2.33 -7.37
CA THR A 340 -5.49 2.13 -7.95
C THR A 340 -6.36 1.25 -7.05
N MET A 341 -5.80 0.18 -6.47
CA MET A 341 -6.54 -0.68 -5.55
C MET A 341 -6.95 0.07 -4.26
N VAL A 342 -6.04 0.84 -3.68
CA VAL A 342 -6.34 1.68 -2.51
C VAL A 342 -7.41 2.73 -2.84
N PHE A 343 -7.35 3.34 -4.02
CA PHE A 343 -8.31 4.38 -4.44
C PHE A 343 -9.70 3.80 -4.72
N ALA A 344 -9.77 2.60 -5.31
CA ALA A 344 -11.02 1.97 -5.68
C ALA A 344 -11.71 1.29 -4.49
N ILE A 345 -10.94 0.54 -3.68
CA ILE A 345 -11.48 -0.22 -2.54
C ILE A 345 -11.46 0.61 -1.24
N GLY A 346 -10.42 1.41 -1.01
CA GLY A 346 -10.29 2.22 0.21
C GLY A 346 -11.42 3.24 0.36
N GLN A 347 -11.83 3.92 -0.71
CA GLN A 347 -12.96 4.86 -0.67
C GLN A 347 -14.31 4.19 -0.39
N ARG A 348 -14.41 2.86 -0.56
CA ARG A 348 -15.57 2.08 -0.17
C ARG A 348 -15.52 1.64 1.30
N ILE A 349 -14.35 1.21 1.76
CA ILE A 349 -14.18 0.57 3.07
C ILE A 349 -13.93 1.59 4.19
N LEU A 350 -13.06 2.57 3.95
CA LEU A 350 -12.61 3.49 4.99
C LEU A 350 -13.74 4.34 5.56
N PRO A 351 -14.68 4.90 4.77
CA PRO A 351 -15.83 5.60 5.34
C PRO A 351 -16.67 4.71 6.27
N ALA A 352 -16.85 3.43 5.90
CA ALA A 352 -17.60 2.48 6.72
C ALA A 352 -16.87 2.15 8.04
N PHE A 353 -15.54 1.98 7.99
CA PHE A 353 -14.73 1.64 9.17
C PHE A 353 -14.51 2.85 10.09
N CYS A 354 -14.45 4.07 9.55
CA CYS A 354 -14.28 5.32 10.31
C CYS A 354 -15.62 5.92 10.76
N GLY A 355 -16.52 5.09 11.32
CA GLY A 355 -17.78 5.54 11.90
C GLY A 355 -18.99 5.53 10.96
N ALA A 356 -19.07 4.55 10.04
CA ALA A 356 -20.22 4.35 9.15
C ALA A 356 -20.64 5.62 8.41
N ARG A 357 -19.65 6.29 7.80
CA ARG A 357 -19.82 7.53 7.03
C ARG A 357 -20.09 7.24 5.57
N VAL A 358 -20.69 8.20 4.87
CA VAL A 358 -20.89 8.17 3.42
C VAL A 358 -19.77 8.97 2.76
N LEU A 359 -19.19 8.41 1.68
CA LEU A 359 -18.16 9.09 0.90
C LEU A 359 -18.64 10.47 0.43
N PHE A 360 -17.77 11.46 0.53
CA PHE A 360 -18.10 12.85 0.27
C PHE A 360 -18.60 13.09 -1.17
N SER A 361 -17.87 12.59 -2.17
CA SER A 361 -18.21 12.72 -3.58
C SER A 361 -17.81 11.49 -4.40
N LYS A 362 -18.78 10.90 -5.10
CA LYS A 362 -18.54 9.83 -6.06
C LYS A 362 -17.81 10.34 -7.32
N ASN A 363 -18.02 11.60 -7.69
CA ASN A 363 -17.36 12.19 -8.85
C ASN A 363 -15.88 12.45 -8.58
N LEU A 364 -15.53 12.88 -7.35
CA LEU A 364 -14.12 12.99 -6.94
C LEU A 364 -13.44 11.61 -6.91
N MET A 365 -14.15 10.55 -6.50
CA MET A 365 -13.65 9.19 -6.60
C MET A 365 -13.31 8.83 -8.06
N PHE A 366 -14.22 9.06 -9.00
CA PHE A 366 -13.96 8.82 -10.42
C PHE A 366 -12.78 9.64 -10.94
N ALA A 367 -12.78 10.95 -10.72
CA ALA A 367 -11.73 11.84 -11.19
C ALA A 367 -10.35 11.43 -10.64
N SER A 368 -10.26 11.10 -9.35
CA SER A 368 -9.01 10.60 -8.74
C SER A 368 -8.53 9.30 -9.39
N LEU A 369 -9.42 8.34 -9.66
CA LEU A 369 -9.05 7.06 -10.29
C LEU A 369 -8.65 7.21 -11.76
N ALA A 370 -9.39 8.03 -12.52
CA ALA A 370 -9.12 8.28 -13.93
C ALA A 370 -7.78 9.01 -14.11
N LEU A 371 -7.55 10.09 -13.35
CA LEU A 371 -6.28 10.81 -13.40
C LEU A 371 -5.11 9.95 -12.91
N LEU A 372 -5.28 9.13 -11.88
CA LEU A 372 -4.22 8.24 -11.39
C LEU A 372 -3.78 7.25 -12.49
N ASN A 373 -4.74 6.66 -13.20
CA ASN A 373 -4.43 5.70 -14.26
C ASN A 373 -3.88 6.37 -15.52
N LEU A 374 -4.38 7.57 -15.86
CA LEU A 374 -3.82 8.37 -16.95
C LEU A 374 -2.38 8.80 -16.65
N GLY A 375 -2.14 9.32 -15.45
CA GLY A 375 -0.80 9.69 -14.98
C GLY A 375 0.16 8.51 -15.02
N CYS A 376 -0.25 7.35 -14.49
CA CYS A 376 0.55 6.13 -14.53
C CYS A 376 0.84 5.68 -15.97
N ALA A 377 -0.14 5.76 -16.88
CA ALA A 377 0.05 5.40 -18.29
C ALA A 377 1.03 6.33 -18.98
N LEU A 378 0.92 7.65 -18.76
CA LEU A 378 1.88 8.64 -19.26
C LEU A 378 3.26 8.37 -18.69
N ARG A 379 3.37 8.09 -17.39
CA ARG A 379 4.63 7.83 -16.68
C ARG A 379 5.33 6.60 -17.24
N VAL A 380 4.65 5.46 -17.25
CA VAL A 380 5.19 4.18 -17.77
C VAL A 380 5.55 4.30 -19.25
N GLY A 381 4.68 4.92 -20.05
CA GLY A 381 4.88 5.07 -21.50
C GLY A 381 6.00 6.03 -21.89
N SER A 382 6.35 6.99 -21.03
CA SER A 382 7.41 7.98 -21.31
C SER A 382 8.72 7.71 -20.59
N GLU A 383 8.72 7.07 -19.42
CA GLU A 383 9.95 6.78 -18.67
C GLU A 383 10.91 5.88 -19.43
N ILE A 384 10.39 4.80 -20.04
CA ILE A 384 11.20 3.88 -20.84
C ILE A 384 11.90 4.60 -22.01
N PRO A 385 11.18 5.26 -22.94
CA PRO A 385 11.84 5.89 -24.07
C PRO A 385 12.64 7.15 -23.71
N ALA A 386 12.34 7.82 -22.59
CA ALA A 386 13.16 8.93 -22.10
C ALA A 386 14.52 8.43 -21.63
N TYR A 387 14.54 7.47 -20.70
CA TYR A 387 15.77 7.05 -20.02
C TYR A 387 16.65 6.18 -20.92
N GLU A 388 16.05 5.27 -21.69
CA GLU A 388 16.79 4.40 -22.62
C GLU A 388 17.19 5.12 -23.93
N GLY A 389 16.87 6.41 -24.08
CA GLY A 389 17.28 7.23 -25.22
C GLY A 389 16.52 6.96 -26.53
N TYR A 390 15.39 6.24 -26.48
CA TYR A 390 14.60 5.91 -27.68
C TYR A 390 13.81 7.11 -28.24
N PHE A 391 13.37 8.06 -27.40
CA PHE A 391 12.59 9.20 -27.84
C PHE A 391 12.79 10.43 -26.93
N ARG A 392 13.46 11.46 -27.45
CA ARG A 392 13.82 12.67 -26.66
C ARG A 392 12.61 13.44 -26.14
N GLN A 393 11.51 13.49 -26.88
CA GLN A 393 10.31 14.22 -26.45
C GLN A 393 9.61 13.53 -25.28
N ALA A 394 9.94 12.27 -24.95
CA ALA A 394 9.39 11.61 -23.78
C ALA A 394 9.77 12.32 -22.46
N TRP A 395 10.92 13.02 -22.42
CA TRP A 395 11.34 13.81 -21.26
C TRP A 395 10.35 14.91 -20.89
N SER A 396 9.62 15.50 -21.85
CA SER A 396 8.62 16.54 -21.55
C SER A 396 7.30 15.97 -21.03
N VAL A 397 7.03 14.68 -21.26
CA VAL A 397 5.83 13.99 -20.79
C VAL A 397 5.97 13.59 -19.32
N LEU A 398 7.18 13.31 -18.85
CA LEU A 398 7.46 12.91 -17.47
C LEU A 398 6.91 13.91 -16.43
N PRO A 399 7.21 15.23 -16.48
CA PRO A 399 6.61 16.21 -15.58
C PRO A 399 5.09 16.25 -15.61
N ILE A 400 4.49 16.13 -16.81
CA ILE A 400 3.04 16.14 -16.99
C ILE A 400 2.42 14.94 -16.25
N SER A 401 3.02 13.76 -16.41
CA SER A 401 2.57 12.55 -15.71
C SER A 401 2.57 12.74 -14.18
N ALA A 402 3.63 13.34 -13.62
CA ALA A 402 3.73 13.62 -12.20
C ALA A 402 2.68 14.63 -11.70
N VAL A 403 2.41 15.70 -12.44
CA VAL A 403 1.37 16.69 -12.06
C VAL A 403 -0.03 16.06 -12.12
N VAL A 404 -0.29 15.22 -13.13
CA VAL A 404 -1.55 14.46 -13.24
C VAL A 404 -1.72 13.51 -12.05
N GLU A 405 -0.68 12.76 -11.67
CA GLU A 405 -0.70 11.90 -10.48
C GLU A 405 -0.85 12.69 -9.17
N LEU A 406 -0.16 13.82 -9.02
CA LEU A 406 -0.30 14.70 -7.85
C LEU A 406 -1.74 15.22 -7.71
N THR A 407 -2.35 15.59 -8.83
CA THR A 407 -3.76 16.01 -8.86
C THR A 407 -4.65 14.85 -8.43
N ALA A 408 -4.43 13.65 -8.96
CA ALA A 408 -5.19 12.46 -8.60
C ALA A 408 -5.15 12.16 -7.09
N VAL A 409 -3.95 12.15 -6.48
CA VAL A 409 -3.80 11.89 -5.04
C VAL A 409 -4.39 13.00 -4.18
N THR A 410 -4.34 14.25 -4.65
CA THR A 410 -4.95 15.40 -3.97
C THR A 410 -6.46 15.27 -3.93
N LEU A 411 -7.10 14.92 -5.05
CA LEU A 411 -8.54 14.69 -5.11
C LEU A 411 -8.98 13.53 -4.20
N PHE A 412 -8.21 12.43 -4.18
CA PHE A 412 -8.46 11.31 -3.28
C PHE A 412 -8.38 11.71 -1.80
N ALA A 413 -7.34 12.45 -1.41
CA ALA A 413 -7.16 12.92 -0.05
C ALA A 413 -8.27 13.89 0.38
N ILE A 414 -8.60 14.88 -0.45
CA ILE A 414 -9.71 15.81 -0.20
C ILE A 414 -11.02 15.04 0.00
N ASN A 415 -11.31 14.06 -0.85
CA ASN A 415 -12.54 13.29 -0.75
C ASN A 415 -12.64 12.52 0.58
N LEU A 416 -11.55 11.89 1.04
CA LEU A 416 -11.54 11.18 2.32
C LEU A 416 -11.55 12.12 3.53
N VAL A 417 -10.78 13.20 3.52
CA VAL A 417 -10.76 14.18 4.62
C VAL A 417 -12.15 14.78 4.83
N LEU A 418 -12.78 15.27 3.75
CA LEU A 418 -14.14 15.82 3.82
C LEU A 418 -15.18 14.75 4.23
N THR A 419 -14.95 13.48 3.87
CA THR A 419 -15.78 12.37 4.36
C THR A 419 -15.69 12.23 5.88
N PHE A 420 -14.50 12.33 6.46
CA PHE A 420 -14.29 12.15 7.90
C PHE A 420 -14.73 13.36 8.74
N LEU A 421 -14.79 14.54 8.13
CA LEU A 421 -15.31 15.77 8.77
C LEU A 421 -16.85 15.81 8.85
N ARG A 422 -17.55 15.15 7.93
CA ARG A 422 -19.03 15.05 7.98
C ARG A 422 -19.49 14.17 9.14
N PRO A 423 -20.73 14.30 9.65
CA PRO A 423 -21.30 13.36 10.63
C PRO A 423 -21.46 11.92 10.10
N PRO A 424 -21.56 10.90 10.97
CA PRO A 424 -21.96 9.53 10.60
C PRO A 424 -23.30 9.49 9.85
N ALA A 425 -23.49 8.49 8.99
CA ALA A 425 -24.68 8.40 8.12
C ALA A 425 -26.00 8.41 8.90
N HIS A 426 -26.05 7.72 10.04
CA HIS A 426 -27.25 7.64 10.89
C HIS A 426 -27.64 8.98 11.54
N LEU A 427 -26.70 9.94 11.66
CA LEU A 427 -26.97 11.29 12.16
C LEU A 427 -27.36 12.26 11.05
N MET A 428 -27.02 11.97 9.78
CA MET A 428 -27.36 12.85 8.66
C MET A 428 -28.85 12.82 8.31
N HIS A 429 -29.56 11.72 8.60
CA HIS A 429 -31.01 11.63 8.36
C HIS A 429 -31.83 12.54 9.28
N GLY A 430 -31.31 12.94 10.45
CA GLY A 430 -31.97 13.87 11.37
C GLY A 430 -31.73 15.36 11.09
N LEU A 431 -30.89 15.69 10.09
CA LEU A 431 -30.60 17.08 9.68
C LEU A 431 -31.40 17.53 8.45
N ASN A 432 -32.18 16.63 7.86
CA ASN A 432 -33.01 16.87 6.67
C ASN A 432 -34.52 16.82 6.96
N THR A 433 -34.92 16.87 8.23
CA THR A 433 -36.32 17.17 8.59
C THR A 433 -36.47 18.69 8.66
N PRO A 434 -37.37 19.29 7.84
CA PRO A 434 -37.56 20.74 7.77
C PRO A 434 -37.99 21.36 9.10
#